data_AF-A0A7S1MZI4-F1
#
_entry.id   AF-A0A7S1MZI4-F1
#
_cell.length_a   1.000
_cell.length_b   1.000
_cell.length_c   1.000
_cell.angle_alpha   90.00
_cell.angle_beta   90.00
_cell.angle_gamma   90.00
#
_symmetry.space_group_name_H-M   'P 1'
#
loop_
_entity.id
_entity.type
_entity.pdbx_description
1 polymer ?
#
loop_
_entity_poly.entity_id
_entity_poly.type
_entity_poly.pdbx_seq_one_letter_code
_entity_poly.pdbx_strand_id
1 'polypeptide(L)'
;FVFSPEVMHRVAKEALAAQPAGAHPKAIVDGVVAGLRKEYPDHIIEGEPEWLFNNAGGAMGAMIVLHASLSEYVIIFGSPIGTEGHSGRFLSDDYFTIL
;
A
#
# COMPACT_ATOMS: atom_id res chain seq x y z
N PHE A 1 8.34 15.76 3.44
CA PHE A 1 7.77 14.44 3.18
C PHE A 1 7.87 13.63 4.46
N VAL A 2 6.75 13.08 4.91
CA VAL A 2 6.63 12.24 6.10
C VAL A 2 7.17 10.84 5.81
N PHE A 3 6.93 10.33 4.60
CA PHE A 3 7.27 8.97 4.21
C PHE A 3 8.55 8.93 3.36
N SER A 4 9.30 7.82 3.46
CA SER A 4 10.46 7.55 2.62
C SER A 4 10.36 6.16 1.97
N PRO A 5 10.76 5.99 0.69
CA PRO A 5 10.71 4.69 0.02
C PRO A 5 11.48 3.59 0.76
N GLU A 6 12.58 3.94 1.44
CA GLU A 6 13.41 3.02 2.21
C GLU A 6 12.65 2.44 3.40
N VAL A 7 11.92 3.27 4.14
CA VAL A 7 11.12 2.82 5.28
C VAL A 7 9.92 2.00 4.81
N MET A 8 9.25 2.41 3.73
CA MET A 8 8.15 1.64 3.14
C MET A 8 8.60 0.23 2.74
N HIS A 9 9.75 0.12 2.08
CA HIS A 9 10.35 -1.15 1.68
C HIS A 9 10.76 -2.01 2.87
N ARG A 10 11.32 -1.40 3.91
CA ARG A 10 11.69 -2.09 5.15
C ARG A 10 10.47 -2.69 5.84
N VAL A 11 9.41 -1.89 6.03
CA VAL A 11 8.17 -2.35 6.68
C VAL A 11 7.52 -3.49 5.89
N ALA A 12 7.49 -3.39 4.55
CA ALA A 12 7.01 -4.47 3.69
C ALA A 12 7.80 -5.77 3.88
N LYS A 13 9.14 -5.70 3.88
CA LYS A 13 10.00 -6.87 4.10
C LYS A 13 9.83 -7.48 5.48
N GLU A 14 9.71 -6.66 6.52
CA GLU A 14 9.46 -7.13 7.89
C GLU A 14 8.11 -7.84 7.99
N ALA A 15 7.06 -7.28 7.39
CA ALA A 15 5.74 -7.90 7.34
C ALA A 15 5.77 -9.25 6.59
N LEU A 16 6.49 -9.34 5.46
CA LEU A 16 6.67 -10.58 4.72
C LEU A 16 7.43 -11.64 5.51
N ALA A 17 8.56 -11.26 6.11
CA ALA A 17 9.41 -12.18 6.88
C ALA A 17 8.71 -12.71 8.14
N ALA A 18 7.73 -11.98 8.67
CA ALA A 18 6.95 -12.40 9.83
C ALA A 18 5.90 -13.47 9.50
N GLN A 19 5.60 -13.72 8.21
CA GLN A 19 4.59 -14.68 7.79
C GLN A 19 5.20 -16.01 7.33
N PRO A 20 4.54 -17.15 7.59
CA PRO A 20 4.96 -18.42 7.04
C PRO A 20 4.82 -18.44 5.51
N ALA A 21 5.59 -19.31 4.85
CA ALA A 21 5.45 -19.52 3.41
C ALA A 21 4.02 -19.92 3.04
N GLY A 22 3.44 -19.25 2.04
CA GLY A 22 2.05 -19.49 1.62
C GLY A 22 0.99 -18.86 2.53
N ALA A 23 1.36 -17.95 3.43
CA ALA A 23 0.40 -17.16 4.20
C ALA A 23 -0.61 -16.45 3.28
N HIS A 24 -1.83 -16.30 3.79
CA HIS A 24 -2.87 -15.57 3.07
C HIS A 24 -2.44 -14.10 2.88
N PRO A 25 -2.58 -13.48 1.69
CA PRO A 25 -2.14 -12.11 1.42
C PRO A 25 -2.65 -11.08 2.44
N LYS A 26 -3.87 -11.27 2.96
CA LYS A 26 -4.43 -10.45 4.04
C LYS A 26 -3.51 -10.37 5.27
N ALA A 27 -2.87 -11.45 5.68
CA ALA A 27 -1.98 -11.45 6.85
C ALA A 27 -0.73 -10.57 6.62
N ILE A 28 -0.22 -10.54 5.39
CA ILE A 28 0.88 -9.65 4.99
C ILE A 28 0.41 -8.20 5.01
N VAL A 29 -0.75 -7.91 4.41
CA VAL A 29 -1.37 -6.56 4.40
C VAL A 29 -1.60 -6.05 5.82
N ASP A 30 -2.20 -6.87 6.69
CA ASP A 30 -2.45 -6.51 8.09
C ASP A 30 -1.13 -6.23 8.84
N GLY A 31 -0.08 -7.02 8.55
CA GLY A 31 1.27 -6.79 9.08
C GLY A 31 1.89 -5.47 8.62
N VAL A 32 1.74 -5.12 7.33
CA VAL A 32 2.20 -3.83 6.79
C VAL A 32 1.47 -2.67 7.45
N VAL A 33 0.13 -2.73 7.56
CA VAL A 33 -0.67 -1.68 8.19
C VAL A 33 -0.28 -1.51 9.67
N ALA A 34 -0.11 -2.60 10.40
CA ALA A 34 0.36 -2.56 11.78
C ALA A 34 1.78 -1.95 11.90
N GLY A 35 2.69 -2.33 11.01
CA GLY A 35 4.05 -1.77 10.94
C GLY A 35 4.05 -0.27 10.67
N LEU A 36 3.25 0.20 9.70
CA LEU A 36 3.13 1.62 9.38
C LEU A 36 2.49 2.42 10.50
N ARG A 37 1.48 1.88 11.20
CA ARG A 37 0.89 2.53 12.39
C ARG A 37 1.88 2.67 13.54
N LYS A 38 2.79 1.71 13.69
CA LYS A 38 3.86 1.78 14.69
C LYS A 38 4.92 2.82 14.32
N GLU A 39 5.31 2.87 13.05
CA GLU A 39 6.33 3.80 12.56
C GLU A 39 5.81 5.25 12.47
N TYR A 40 4.55 5.43 12.09
CA TYR A 40 3.92 6.72 11.80
C TYR A 40 2.53 6.85 12.46
N PRO A 41 2.45 6.86 13.80
CA PRO A 41 1.17 6.78 14.52
C PRO A 41 0.17 7.89 14.15
N ASP A 42 0.65 9.12 13.94
CA ASP A 42 -0.22 10.28 13.65
C ASP A 42 -0.54 10.45 12.16
N HIS A 43 -0.02 9.59 11.29
CA HIS A 43 -0.13 9.75 9.84
C HIS A 43 -0.85 8.61 9.13
N ILE A 44 -1.15 7.51 9.81
CA ILE A 44 -1.94 6.41 9.25
C ILE A 44 -3.37 6.49 9.79
N ILE A 45 -4.34 6.43 8.88
CA ILE A 45 -5.77 6.46 9.20
C ILE A 45 -6.09 5.34 10.22
N GLU A 46 -6.75 5.73 11.31
CA GLU A 46 -7.23 4.83 12.35
C GLU A 46 -8.44 3.99 11.88
N GLY A 47 -8.68 2.86 12.54
CA GLY A 47 -9.81 1.98 12.24
C GLY A 47 -9.50 0.85 11.25
N GLU A 48 -10.54 0.20 10.73
CA GLU A 48 -10.39 -0.87 9.74
C GLU A 48 -10.30 -0.28 8.33
N PRO A 49 -9.25 -0.59 7.54
CA PRO A 49 -9.14 -0.10 6.17
C PRO A 49 -10.26 -0.66 5.27
N GLU A 50 -10.87 0.21 4.47
CA GLU A 50 -11.89 -0.17 3.49
C GLU A 50 -11.27 -0.35 2.10
N TRP A 51 -11.63 -1.45 1.43
CA TRP A 51 -11.22 -1.70 0.04
C TRP A 51 -12.14 -0.97 -0.93
N LEU A 52 -11.53 -0.16 -1.79
CA LEU A 52 -12.18 0.60 -2.84
C LEU A 52 -11.78 0.05 -4.20
N PHE A 53 -12.75 -0.15 -5.10
CA PHE A 53 -12.44 -0.47 -6.49
C PHE A 53 -11.79 0.73 -7.18
N ASN A 54 -10.75 0.45 -7.96
CA ASN A 54 -10.04 1.44 -8.76
C ASN A 54 -9.96 0.95 -10.21
N ASN A 55 -10.50 1.75 -11.13
CA ASN A 55 -10.40 1.52 -12.56
C ASN A 55 -9.90 2.79 -13.23
N ALA A 56 -8.70 2.74 -13.81
CA ALA A 56 -8.02 3.88 -14.39
C ALA A 56 -7.04 3.43 -15.48
N GLY A 57 -6.92 4.19 -16.57
CA GLY A 57 -5.96 3.90 -17.64
C GLY A 57 -6.15 2.54 -18.32
N GLY A 58 -7.34 1.93 -18.21
CA GLY A 58 -7.62 0.56 -18.70
C GLY A 58 -7.27 -0.55 -17.71
N ALA A 59 -6.61 -0.24 -16.60
CA ALA A 59 -6.30 -1.17 -15.53
C ALA A 59 -7.41 -1.18 -14.46
N MET A 60 -7.59 -2.34 -13.82
CA MET A 60 -8.57 -2.57 -12.75
C MET A 60 -7.89 -3.25 -11.56
N GLY A 61 -8.15 -2.72 -10.37
CA GLY A 61 -7.73 -3.32 -9.10
C GLY A 61 -8.60 -2.83 -7.95
N ALA A 62 -8.10 -3.08 -6.74
CA ALA A 62 -8.66 -2.53 -5.52
C ALA A 62 -7.54 -1.90 -4.70
N MET A 63 -7.89 -0.88 -3.91
CA MET A 63 -6.96 -0.20 -3.02
C MET A 63 -7.56 0.07 -1.65
N ILE A 64 -6.71 0.14 -0.64
CA ILE A 64 -7.03 0.80 0.64
C ILE A 64 -6.20 2.08 0.72
N VAL A 65 -6.78 3.14 1.28
CA VAL A 65 -6.07 4.40 1.55
C VAL A 65 -5.64 4.41 3.01
N LEU A 66 -4.34 4.59 3.26
CA LEU A 66 -3.75 4.62 4.60
C LEU A 66 -3.35 6.03 5.02
N HIS A 67 -2.98 6.89 4.07
CA HIS A 67 -2.66 8.30 4.28
C HIS A 67 -3.08 9.12 3.07
N ALA A 68 -3.57 10.33 3.31
CA ALA A 68 -3.82 11.32 2.25
C ALA A 68 -3.59 12.75 2.77
N SER A 69 -2.75 13.50 2.07
CA SER A 69 -2.52 14.93 2.27
C SER A 69 -2.47 15.66 0.92
N LEU A 70 -2.17 16.96 0.92
CA LEU A 70 -2.01 17.72 -0.32
C LEU A 70 -0.75 17.34 -1.12
N SER A 71 0.24 16.70 -0.49
CA SER A 71 1.54 16.42 -1.11
C SER A 71 1.96 14.95 -1.05
N GLU A 72 1.27 14.11 -0.28
CA GLU A 72 1.63 12.71 -0.06
C GLU A 72 0.38 11.84 0.08
N TYR A 73 0.45 10.62 -0.42
CA TYR A 73 -0.53 9.58 -0.13
C TYR A 73 0.16 8.23 0.06
N VAL A 74 -0.46 7.36 0.85
CA VAL A 74 -0.02 5.96 1.00
C VAL A 74 -1.24 5.07 0.78
N ILE A 75 -1.12 4.14 -0.17
CA ILE A 75 -2.13 3.13 -0.45
C ILE A 75 -1.49 1.74 -0.46
N ILE A 76 -2.31 0.72 -0.25
CA ILE A 76 -2.00 -0.65 -0.69
C ILE A 76 -2.93 -0.94 -1.86
N PHE A 77 -2.37 -1.34 -2.99
CA PHE A 77 -3.09 -1.64 -4.22
C PHE A 77 -2.81 -3.07 -4.67
N GLY A 78 -3.80 -3.75 -5.24
CA GLY A 78 -3.61 -5.05 -5.86
C GLY A 78 -4.77 -5.45 -6.77
N SER A 79 -4.54 -6.49 -7.58
CA SER A 79 -5.57 -7.16 -8.37
C SER A 79 -5.44 -8.68 -8.18
N PRO A 80 -6.52 -9.39 -7.80
CA PRO A 80 -6.49 -10.84 -7.65
C PRO A 80 -6.51 -11.59 -9.01
N ILE A 81 -6.76 -10.88 -10.11
CA ILE A 81 -6.88 -11.46 -11.46
C ILE A 81 -5.82 -10.93 -12.45
N GLY A 82 -4.85 -10.16 -11.94
CA GLY A 82 -3.93 -9.39 -12.79
C GLY A 82 -4.62 -8.19 -13.45
N THR A 83 -3.82 -7.29 -14.02
CA THR A 83 -4.33 -6.16 -14.81
C THR A 83 -3.23 -5.60 -15.71
N GLU A 84 -3.63 -4.94 -16.79
CA GLU A 84 -2.75 -4.22 -17.70
C GLU A 84 -3.41 -2.90 -18.11
N GLY A 85 -2.60 -1.92 -18.50
CA GLY A 85 -3.09 -0.60 -18.86
C GLY A 85 -2.00 0.46 -18.82
N HIS A 86 -2.40 1.71 -19.01
CA HIS A 86 -1.51 2.84 -18.96
C HIS A 86 -1.33 3.30 -17.51
N SER A 87 -0.07 3.44 -17.04
CA SER A 87 0.23 3.89 -15.67
C SER A 87 -0.30 5.29 -15.37
N GLY A 88 -0.19 6.19 -16.34
CA GLY A 88 -0.60 7.59 -16.25
C GLY A 88 0.58 8.53 -16.43
N ARG A 89 0.33 9.83 -16.33
CA ARG A 89 1.37 10.86 -16.20
C ARG A 89 0.94 11.79 -15.08
N PHE A 90 1.77 11.89 -14.06
CA PHE A 90 1.45 12.61 -12.83
C PHE A 90 2.49 13.69 -12.56
N LEU A 91 2.09 14.72 -11.81
CA LEU A 91 3.01 15.71 -11.24
C LEU A 91 3.47 15.26 -9.83
N SER A 92 3.73 13.96 -9.70
CA SER A 92 4.17 13.29 -8.48
C SER A 92 5.24 12.25 -8.83
N ASP A 93 6.07 11.92 -7.85
CA ASP A 93 6.93 10.76 -7.90
C ASP A 93 6.24 9.59 -7.22
N ASP A 94 6.03 8.49 -7.96
CA ASP A 94 5.37 7.30 -7.46
C ASP A 94 6.39 6.19 -7.20
N TYR A 95 6.37 5.64 -5.99
CA TYR A 95 7.24 4.54 -5.57
C TYR A 95 6.43 3.29 -5.29
N PHE A 96 6.88 2.15 -5.81
CA PHE A 96 6.18 0.87 -5.70
C PHE A 96 7.01 -0.14 -4.91
N THR A 97 6.42 -0.68 -3.85
CA THR A 97 6.98 -1.80 -3.08
C THR A 97 6.09 -3.01 -3.27
N ILE A 98 6.66 -4.10 -3.77
CA ILE A 98 5.92 -5.35 -3.98
C ILE A 98 5.88 -6.15 -2.68
N LEU A 99 4.68 -6.65 -2.35
CA LEU A 99 4.42 -7.56 -1.24
C LEU A 99 4.40 -9.01 -1.75
#